data_AF-A0A961X3D4-F1
#
_entry.id   AF-A0A961X3D4-F1
#
_cell.length_a   1.000
_cell.length_b   1.000
_cell.length_c   1.000
_cell.angle_alpha   90.00
_cell.angle_beta   90.00
_cell.angle_gamma   90.00
#
_symmetry.space_group_name_H-M   'P 1'
#
loop_
_entity.id
_entity.type
_entity.pdbx_description
1 polymer ?
#
loop_
_entity_poly.entity_id
_entity_poly.type
_entity_poly.pdbx_seq_one_letter_code
_entity_poly.pdbx_strand_id
1 'polypeptide(L)' 'LVKQVHTFVEDAKVSLRNIRRDAMSTCKDLLSEKMISEDDERRAESQVTDLTKKFSEEAEKIGKTKEHEVMEV' A
#
# COMPACT_ATOMS: atom_id res chain seq x y z
N LEU A 1 -8.31 -14.67 18.56
CA LEU A 1 -7.04 -13.92 18.37
C LEU A 1 -6.57 -13.99 16.91
N VAL A 2 -6.36 -15.17 16.30
CA VAL A 2 -5.99 -15.30 14.86
C VAL A 2 -6.93 -14.54 13.92
N LYS A 3 -8.26 -14.65 14.11
CA LYS A 3 -9.24 -13.88 13.32
C LYS A 3 -9.02 -12.36 13.37
N GLN A 4 -8.60 -11.82 14.51
CA GLN A 4 -8.33 -10.39 14.65
C GLN A 4 -7.06 -9.99 13.90
N VAL A 5 -6.03 -10.84 13.92
CA VAL A 5 -4.80 -10.62 13.14
C VAL A 5 -5.12 -10.50 11.66
N HIS A 6 -5.94 -11.41 11.11
CA HIS A 6 -6.40 -11.32 9.73
C HIS A 6 -7.15 -10.02 9.43
N THR A 7 -8.07 -9.60 10.32
CA THR A 7 -8.79 -8.33 10.14
C THR A 7 -7.83 -7.15 10.04
N PHE A 8 -6.83 -7.07 10.92
CA PHE A 8 -5.84 -5.98 10.88
C PHE A 8 -4.99 -5.99 9.60
N VAL A 9 -4.60 -7.17 9.12
CA VAL A 9 -3.84 -7.30 7.86
C VAL A 9 -4.70 -6.84 6.67
N GLU A 10 -5.97 -7.23 6.62
CA GLU A 10 -6.87 -6.80 5.55
C GLU A 10 -7.15 -5.29 5.60
N ASP A 11 -7.37 -4.73 6.79
CA ASP A 11 -7.55 -3.28 6.97
C ASP A 11 -6.30 -2.49 6.52
N ALA A 12 -5.11 -3.01 6.81
CA ALA A 12 -3.85 -2.43 6.32
C ALA A 12 -3.77 -2.48 4.79
N LYS A 13 -4.14 -3.60 4.16
CA LYS A 13 -4.17 -3.75 2.69
C LYS A 13 -5.23 -2.86 2.03
N VAL A 14 -6.38 -2.65 2.67
CA VAL A 14 -7.39 -1.68 2.21
C VAL A 14 -6.83 -0.27 2.27
N SER A 15 -6.20 0.11 3.39
CA SER A 15 -5.61 1.44 3.59
C SER A 15 -4.52 1.73 2.56
N LEU A 16 -3.63 0.77 2.30
CA LEU A 16 -2.59 0.86 1.27
C LEU A 16 -3.18 1.10 -0.14
N ARG A 17 -4.28 0.41 -0.47
CA ARG A 17 -4.97 0.59 -1.76
C ARG A 17 -5.60 1.97 -1.90
N ASN A 18 -6.18 2.50 -0.82
CA ASN A 18 -6.77 3.84 -0.82
C ASN A 18 -5.68 4.90 -1.01
N ILE A 19 -4.59 4.83 -0.24
CA ILE A 19 -3.46 5.77 -0.37
C ILE A 19 -2.87 5.73 -1.79
N ARG A 20 -2.69 4.53 -2.36
CA ARG A 20 -2.23 4.40 -3.75
C ARG A 20 -3.17 5.12 -4.71
N ARG A 21 -4.49 4.90 -4.59
CA ARG A 21 -5.48 5.54 -5.47
C ARG A 21 -5.42 7.06 -5.37
N ASP A 22 -5.32 7.60 -4.17
CA ASP A 22 -5.25 9.04 -3.92
C ASP A 22 -3.95 9.63 -4.49
N ALA A 23 -2.83 8.94 -4.32
CA ALA A 23 -1.54 9.33 -4.89
C ALA A 23 -1.57 9.31 -6.43
N MET A 24 -2.16 8.29 -7.06
CA MET A 24 -2.34 8.26 -8.52
C MET A 24 -3.22 9.42 -9.01
N SER A 25 -4.32 9.72 -8.30
CA SER A 25 -5.18 10.86 -8.64
C SER A 25 -4.41 12.17 -8.59
N THR A 26 -3.63 12.35 -7.51
CA THR A 26 -2.81 13.56 -7.31
C THR A 26 -1.79 13.73 -8.44
N CYS A 27 -1.15 12.65 -8.90
CA CYS A 27 -0.21 12.71 -10.02
C CYS A 27 -0.89 13.22 -11.31
N LYS A 28 -2.09 12.73 -11.60
CA LYS A 28 -2.88 13.16 -12.76
C LYS A 28 -3.31 14.61 -12.66
N ASP A 29 -3.74 15.04 -11.47
CA ASP A 29 -4.15 16.41 -11.22
C ASP A 29 -2.96 17.37 -11.42
N LEU A 30 -1.78 17.03 -10.85
CA LEU A 30 -0.54 17.79 -11.03
C LEU A 30 -0.08 17.88 -12.50
N LEU A 31 -0.24 16.80 -13.29
CA LEU A 31 0.06 16.83 -14.72
C LEU A 31 -0.90 17.77 -15.46
N SER A 32 -2.19 17.72 -15.12
CA SER A 32 -3.22 18.58 -15.73
C SER A 32 -2.98 20.07 -15.44
N GLU A 33 -2.47 20.38 -14.24
CA GLU A 33 -2.07 21.71 -13.80
C GLU A 33 -0.69 22.13 -14.36
N LYS A 34 -0.02 21.26 -15.14
CA LYS A 34 1.33 21.44 -15.67
C LYS A 34 2.39 21.71 -14.60
N MET A 35 2.17 21.19 -13.39
CA MET A 35 3.15 21.27 -12.30
C MET A 35 4.26 20.22 -12.42
N ILE A 36 4.00 19.12 -13.13
CA ILE A 36 4.95 18.04 -13.42
C ILE A 36 4.95 17.69 -14.91
N SER A 37 6.01 17.04 -15.39
CA SER A 37 6.07 16.50 -16.75
C SER A 37 5.45 15.10 -16.86
N GLU A 38 5.17 14.63 -18.08
CA GLU A 38 4.70 13.24 -18.30
C GLU A 38 5.73 12.20 -17.83
N ASP A 39 7.03 12.50 -17.95
CA ASP A 39 8.09 11.61 -17.48
C ASP A 39 8.13 11.54 -15.95
N ASP A 40 7.87 12.66 -15.27
CA ASP A 40 7.77 12.71 -13.81
C ASP A 40 6.53 11.98 -13.30
N GLU A 41 5.38 12.12 -13.98
CA GLU A 41 4.16 11.38 -13.68
C GLU A 41 4.42 9.87 -13.74
N ARG A 42 4.97 9.37 -14.85
CA ARG A 42 5.29 7.94 -15.01
C ARG A 42 6.24 7.43 -13.94
N ARG A 43 7.25 8.23 -13.57
CA ARG A 43 8.20 7.88 -12.51
C ARG A 43 7.50 7.81 -11.15
N ALA A 44 6.66 8.79 -10.82
CA ALA A 44 5.89 8.82 -9.58
C ALA A 44 4.93 7.62 -9.49
N GLU A 45 4.23 7.30 -10.58
CA GLU A 45 3.32 6.15 -10.65
C GLU A 45 4.05 4.82 -10.38
N SER A 46 5.23 4.64 -11.00
CA SER A 46 6.08 3.45 -10.77
C SER A 46 6.52 3.37 -9.31
N GLN A 47 7.03 4.46 -8.74
CA GLN A 47 7.52 4.48 -7.36
C GLN A 47 6.41 4.18 -6.35
N VAL A 48 5.24 4.79 -6.52
CA VAL A 48 4.08 4.53 -5.65
C VAL A 48 3.63 3.08 -5.78
N THR A 49 3.66 2.50 -6.98
CA THR A 49 3.31 1.09 -7.20
C THR A 49 4.29 0.16 -6.48
N ASP A 50 5.59 0.40 -6.63
CA ASP A 50 6.64 -0.39 -5.99
C ASP A 50 6.58 -0.29 -4.46
N LEU A 51 6.38 0.92 -3.92
CA LEU A 51 6.18 1.14 -2.48
C LEU A 51 4.94 0.40 -1.97
N THR A 52 3.81 0.50 -2.68
CA THR A 52 2.57 -0.19 -2.28
C THR A 52 2.76 -1.70 -2.26
N LYS A 53 3.47 -2.25 -3.25
CA LYS A 53 3.78 -3.69 -3.31
C LYS A 53 4.65 -4.10 -2.12
N LYS A 54 5.74 -3.38 -1.87
CA LYS A 54 6.65 -3.63 -0.75
C LYS A 54 5.90 -3.68 0.59
N PHE A 55 5.08 -2.67 0.89
CA PHE A 55 4.35 -2.62 2.16
C PHE A 55 3.21 -3.63 2.24
N SER A 56 2.63 -4.04 1.11
CA SER A 56 1.64 -5.12 1.09
C SER A 56 2.29 -6.46 1.47
N GLU A 57 3.47 -6.76 0.91
CA GLU A 57 4.25 -7.96 1.26
C GLU A 57 4.70 -7.93 2.73
N GLU A 58 5.11 -6.77 3.23
CA GLU A 58 5.49 -6.58 4.64
C GLU A 58 4.31 -6.80 5.59
N ALA A 59 3.13 -6.28 5.27
CA ALA A 59 1.92 -6.51 6.05
C ALA A 59 1.54 -8.00 6.13
N GLU A 60 1.64 -8.73 5.02
CA GLU A 60 1.41 -10.18 5.00
C GLU A 60 2.44 -10.94 5.82
N LYS A 61 3.72 -10.56 5.75
CA LYS A 61 4.79 -11.17 6.55
C LYS A 61 4.53 -10.98 8.05
N ILE A 62 4.22 -9.75 8.47
CA ILE A 62 3.91 -9.43 9.86
C ILE A 62 2.68 -10.21 10.33
N GLY A 63 1.63 -10.26 9.51
CA GLY A 63 0.43 -11.05 9.77
C GLY A 63 0.74 -12.51 10.06
N LYS A 64 1.47 -13.18 9.17
CA LYS A 64 1.87 -14.58 9.33
C LYS A 64 2.70 -14.83 10.57
N THR A 65 3.69 -13.97 10.85
CA THR A 65 4.48 -14.07 12.08
C THR A 65 3.58 -13.95 13.31
N LYS A 66 2.64 -12.99 13.31
CA LYS A 66 1.77 -12.78 14.46
C LYS A 66 0.75 -13.91 14.63
N GLU A 67 0.26 -14.49 13.55
CA GLU A 67 -0.59 -15.69 13.59
C GLU A 67 0.14 -16.86 14.26
N HIS A 68 1.40 -17.10 13.90
CA HIS A 68 2.22 -18.15 14.51
C HIS A 68 2.41 -17.93 16.02
N GLU A 69 2.85 -16.73 16.42
CA GLU A 69 2.99 -16.37 17.83
C GLU A 69 1.70 -16.56 18.63
N VAL A 70 0.54 -16.26 18.03
CA VAL A 70 -0.76 -16.40 18.68
C VAL A 70 -1.22 -17.86 18.80
N MET A 71 -0.71 -18.75 17.94
CA MET A 71 -1.04 -20.19 17.96
C MET A 71 -0.12 -20.99 18.89
N GLU A 72 1.09 -20.51 19.16
CA GLU A 72 2.04 -21.15 20.08
C GLU A 72 1.82 -20.83 21.57
N VAL A 73 0.89 -19.91 21.87
CA VAL A 73 0.47 -19.52 23.24
C VAL A 73 -0.80 -20.26 23.63
#